data_AF-A0A2E1L4Z5-F1
#
_entry.id   AF-A0A2E1L4Z5-F1
#
_cell.length_a   1.000
_cell.length_b   1.000
_cell.length_c   1.000
_cell.angle_alpha   90.00
_cell.angle_beta   90.00
_cell.angle_gamma   90.00
#
_symmetry.space_group_name_H-M   'P 1'
#
loop_
_entity.id
_entity.type
_entity.pdbx_description
1 polymer ?
#
loop_
_entity_poly.entity_id
_entity_poly.type
_entity_poly.pdbx_seq_one_letter_code
_entity_poly.pdbx_strand_id
1 'polypeptide(L)'
;IYYYEKGFRANKFGIPAGVFSGGTLPEKVEAFYNQNISKALALEGFQAIKNFYNGNGAVSLRQYISEVSTEEYSELSTDILDQFNIAENLINDLNENFYNQILTDNIKVLETYDAIQQGTILLKTDMLSVLQIPTDYVDADGD
;
A
#
# COMPACT_ATOMS: atom_id res chain seq x y z
N ILE A 1 6.96 -1.78 -6.40
CA ILE A 1 6.77 -2.66 -5.22
C ILE A 1 7.40 -2.09 -3.95
N TYR A 2 8.72 -1.83 -3.93
CA TYR A 2 9.42 -1.35 -2.73
C TYR A 2 8.75 -0.14 -2.06
N TYR A 3 8.35 0.88 -2.83
CA TYR A 3 7.63 2.04 -2.28
C TYR A 3 6.32 1.64 -1.57
N TYR A 4 5.47 0.84 -2.22
CA TYR A 4 4.19 0.39 -1.65
C TYR A 4 4.37 -0.32 -0.30
N GLU A 5 5.40 -1.17 -0.21
CA GLU A 5 5.69 -1.95 0.99
C GLU A 5 6.38 -1.13 2.09
N LYS A 6 7.49 -0.46 1.77
CA LYS A 6 8.33 0.23 2.75
C LYS A 6 7.90 1.67 2.94
N GLY A 7 7.86 2.44 1.85
CA GLY A 7 7.56 3.86 1.87
C GLY A 7 6.11 4.17 2.27
N PHE A 8 5.17 3.34 1.85
CA PHE A 8 3.75 3.56 2.08
C PHE A 8 3.26 2.73 3.28
N ARG A 9 3.12 1.41 3.13
CA ARG A 9 2.54 0.52 4.15
C ARG A 9 3.30 0.58 5.48
N ALA A 10 4.61 0.33 5.47
CA ALA A 10 5.38 0.27 6.71
C ALA A 10 5.57 1.66 7.34
N ASN A 11 6.04 2.64 6.59
CA ASN A 11 6.38 3.94 7.17
C ASN A 11 5.15 4.78 7.56
N LYS A 12 4.09 4.81 6.73
CA LYS A 12 2.92 5.66 7.02
C LYS A 12 1.96 5.03 8.03
N PHE A 13 1.90 3.69 8.11
CA PHE A 13 0.92 2.98 8.95
C PHE A 13 1.56 2.03 9.95
N GLY A 14 2.38 1.07 9.48
CA GLY A 14 2.85 -0.03 10.31
C GLY A 14 3.76 0.39 11.47
N ILE A 15 4.78 1.22 11.22
CA ILE A 15 5.70 1.71 12.26
C ILE A 15 4.93 2.56 13.30
N PRO A 16 4.14 3.58 12.91
CA PRO A 16 3.38 4.36 13.89
C PRO A 16 2.37 3.53 14.70
N ALA A 17 1.68 2.59 14.06
CA ALA A 17 0.69 1.73 14.70
C ALA A 17 1.31 0.62 15.58
N GLY A 18 2.64 0.47 15.54
CA GLY A 18 3.37 -0.47 16.37
C GLY A 18 3.51 -1.89 15.81
N VAL A 19 3.26 -2.10 14.51
CA VAL A 19 3.34 -3.45 13.90
C VAL A 19 4.76 -4.03 13.95
N PHE A 20 5.76 -3.17 13.85
CA PHE A 20 7.17 -3.56 13.83
C PHE A 20 7.90 -3.25 15.15
N SER A 21 7.15 -2.92 16.20
CA SER A 21 7.68 -2.54 17.50
C SER A 21 6.87 -3.21 18.62
N GLY A 22 7.40 -3.22 19.85
CA GLY A 22 6.70 -3.75 21.02
C GLY A 22 5.56 -2.85 21.53
N GLY A 23 5.18 -1.80 20.79
CA GLY A 23 4.20 -0.78 21.18
C GLY A 23 4.01 0.28 20.09
N THR A 24 2.96 1.10 20.24
CA THR A 24 2.66 2.20 19.31
C THR A 24 3.71 3.31 19.36
N LEU A 25 3.97 3.94 18.22
CA LEU A 25 4.94 5.01 18.06
C LEU A 25 4.28 6.20 17.32
N PRO A 26 3.25 6.83 17.90
CA PRO A 26 2.45 7.84 17.20
C PRO A 26 3.29 9.07 16.77
N GLU A 27 4.40 9.37 17.46
CA GLU A 27 5.35 10.42 17.05
C GLU A 27 6.11 10.13 15.74
N LYS A 28 6.00 8.91 15.21
CA LYS A 28 6.55 8.50 13.91
C LYS A 28 5.58 8.71 12.76
N VAL A 29 4.36 9.21 13.01
CA VAL A 29 3.42 9.60 11.96
C VAL A 29 4.06 10.64 11.03
N GLU A 30 3.87 10.46 9.73
CA GLU A 30 4.31 11.44 8.74
C GLU A 30 3.65 12.80 8.99
N ALA A 31 4.43 13.87 8.84
CA ALA A 31 4.01 15.22 9.21
C ALA A 31 3.58 15.35 10.67
N PHE A 32 4.24 14.65 11.60
CA PHE A 32 3.99 14.73 13.05
C PHE A 32 3.85 16.18 13.60
N TYR A 33 4.66 17.13 13.12
CA TYR A 33 4.58 18.54 13.54
C TYR A 33 3.44 19.33 12.88
N ASN A 34 2.84 18.79 11.81
CA ASN A 34 1.66 19.33 11.15
C ASN A 34 0.51 18.32 11.27
N GLN A 35 -0.06 18.29 12.47
CA GLN A 35 -1.05 17.33 12.96
C GLN A 35 -2.41 17.34 12.25
N ASN A 36 -2.52 17.90 11.04
CA ASN A 36 -3.78 18.01 10.29
C ASN A 36 -3.71 17.48 8.85
N ILE A 37 -2.57 16.90 8.43
CA ILE A 37 -2.36 16.53 7.02
C ILE A 37 -1.95 15.08 6.78
N SER A 38 -1.78 14.26 7.82
CA SER A 38 -1.30 12.87 7.69
C SER A 38 -2.18 12.03 6.76
N LYS A 39 -3.51 12.16 6.88
CA LYS A 39 -4.44 11.45 5.98
C LYS A 39 -4.36 11.95 4.55
N ALA A 40 -4.31 13.28 4.35
CA ALA A 40 -4.17 13.85 3.01
C ALA A 40 -2.90 13.36 2.31
N LEU A 41 -1.77 13.29 3.03
CA LEU A 41 -0.51 12.76 2.50
C LEU A 41 -0.55 11.24 2.23
N ALA A 42 -1.32 10.49 3.01
CA ALA A 42 -1.55 9.08 2.76
C ALA A 42 -2.43 8.87 1.51
N LEU A 43 -3.54 9.59 1.39
CA LEU A 43 -4.42 9.53 0.24
C LEU A 43 -3.72 9.97 -1.05
N GLU A 44 -2.91 11.04 -1.02
CA GLU A 44 -2.13 11.48 -2.18
C GLU A 44 -1.14 10.39 -2.63
N GLY A 45 -0.40 9.80 -1.69
CA GLY A 45 0.51 8.69 -1.98
C GLY A 45 -0.21 7.47 -2.55
N PHE A 46 -1.40 7.15 -2.01
CA PHE A 46 -2.19 6.03 -2.47
C PHE A 46 -2.81 6.28 -3.85
N GLN A 47 -3.28 7.50 -4.11
CA GLN A 47 -3.78 7.89 -5.42
C GLN A 47 -2.69 7.79 -6.48
N ALA A 48 -1.45 8.17 -6.16
CA ALA A 48 -0.31 7.98 -7.06
C ALA A 48 -0.08 6.50 -7.40
N ILE A 49 -0.20 5.60 -6.40
CA ILE A 49 -0.14 4.14 -6.60
C ILE A 49 -1.26 3.67 -7.55
N LYS A 50 -2.52 4.04 -7.28
CA LYS A 50 -3.67 3.67 -8.11
C LYS A 50 -3.56 4.21 -9.53
N ASN A 51 -3.10 5.45 -9.69
CA ASN A 51 -2.89 6.09 -10.98
C ASN A 51 -1.81 5.37 -11.80
N PHE A 52 -0.69 5.00 -11.17
CA PHE A 52 0.35 4.19 -11.82
C PHE A 52 -0.21 2.85 -12.29
N TYR A 53 -1.01 2.19 -11.45
CA TYR A 53 -1.62 0.91 -11.79
C TYR A 53 -2.62 1.01 -12.96
N ASN A 54 -3.48 2.04 -12.96
CA ASN A 54 -4.56 2.22 -13.94
C ASN A 54 -4.16 3.02 -15.19
N GLY A 55 -2.97 3.63 -15.23
CA GLY A 55 -2.45 4.38 -16.39
C GLY A 55 -3.21 5.65 -16.76
N ASN A 56 -4.22 6.08 -15.98
CA ASN A 56 -5.00 7.31 -16.18
C ASN A 56 -5.48 7.54 -17.63
N GLY A 57 -6.02 6.50 -18.27
CA GLY A 57 -6.57 6.57 -19.64
C GLY A 57 -5.55 6.29 -20.75
N ALA A 58 -4.31 5.96 -20.40
CA ALA A 58 -3.29 5.42 -21.29
C ALA A 58 -3.03 3.93 -20.99
N VAL A 59 -2.07 3.33 -21.70
CA VAL A 59 -1.57 1.98 -21.43
C VAL A 59 -1.16 1.89 -19.96
N SER A 60 -1.60 0.83 -19.29
CA SER A 60 -1.50 0.68 -17.85
C SER A 60 -0.91 -0.67 -17.46
N LEU A 61 -0.34 -0.73 -16.25
CA LEU A 61 0.11 -2.00 -15.67
C LEU A 61 -1.06 -2.97 -15.50
N ARG A 62 -2.22 -2.47 -15.10
CA ARG A 62 -3.46 -3.25 -15.01
C ARG A 62 -3.80 -3.93 -16.33
N GLN A 63 -3.82 -3.18 -17.44
CA GLN A 63 -4.11 -3.72 -18.77
C GLN A 63 -3.08 -4.79 -19.17
N TYR A 64 -1.80 -4.53 -18.96
CA TYR A 64 -0.75 -5.49 -19.31
C TYR A 64 -0.90 -6.80 -18.52
N ILE A 65 -1.20 -6.73 -17.22
CA ILE A 65 -1.49 -7.92 -16.41
C ILE A 65 -2.68 -8.69 -17.00
N SER A 66 -3.79 -8.01 -17.33
CA SER A 66 -4.96 -8.67 -17.93
C SER A 66 -4.64 -9.38 -19.26
N GLU A 67 -3.70 -8.85 -20.05
CA GLU A 67 -3.31 -9.40 -21.35
C GLU A 67 -2.37 -10.61 -21.23
N VAL A 68 -1.50 -10.64 -20.22
CA VAL A 68 -0.48 -11.69 -20.04
C VAL A 68 -0.81 -12.72 -18.96
N SER A 69 -1.89 -12.50 -18.20
CA SER A 69 -2.39 -13.43 -17.19
C SER A 69 -2.68 -14.82 -17.77
N THR A 70 -2.32 -15.85 -17.02
CA THR A 70 -2.75 -17.22 -17.27
C THR A 70 -4.17 -17.44 -16.77
N GLU A 71 -4.77 -18.61 -17.05
CA GLU A 71 -6.11 -18.97 -16.55
C GLU A 71 -6.19 -18.90 -15.01
N GLU A 72 -5.12 -19.31 -14.31
CA GLU A 72 -5.00 -19.24 -12.84
C GLU A 72 -5.07 -17.81 -12.31
N TYR A 73 -4.54 -16.82 -13.04
CA TYR A 73 -4.45 -15.42 -12.63
C TYR A 73 -5.36 -14.50 -13.47
N SER A 74 -6.41 -15.05 -14.07
CA SER A 74 -7.32 -14.33 -14.97
C SER A 74 -7.97 -13.10 -14.31
N GLU A 75 -8.26 -13.17 -13.01
CA GLU A 75 -8.87 -12.07 -12.25
C GLU A 75 -7.86 -11.18 -11.50
N LEU A 76 -6.57 -11.51 -11.52
CA LEU A 76 -5.55 -10.81 -10.71
C LEU A 76 -5.57 -9.29 -10.91
N SER A 77 -5.78 -8.84 -12.16
CA SER A 77 -5.83 -7.43 -12.48
C SER A 77 -6.99 -6.68 -11.81
N THR A 78 -8.12 -7.38 -11.60
CA THR A 78 -9.31 -6.91 -10.91
C THR A 78 -9.11 -7.01 -9.40
N ASP A 79 -8.57 -8.14 -8.91
CA ASP A 79 -8.32 -8.37 -7.48
C ASP A 79 -7.40 -7.31 -6.88
N ILE A 80 -6.34 -6.91 -7.59
CA ILE A 80 -5.46 -5.81 -7.15
C ILE A 80 -6.24 -4.49 -7.05
N LEU A 81 -7.09 -4.19 -8.04
CA LEU A 81 -7.88 -2.96 -8.05
C LEU A 81 -8.88 -2.93 -6.90
N ASP A 82 -9.57 -4.04 -6.66
CA ASP A 82 -10.54 -4.18 -5.58
C ASP A 82 -9.86 -4.07 -4.22
N GLN A 83 -8.70 -4.71 -4.05
CA GLN A 83 -7.91 -4.57 -2.83
C GLN A 83 -7.43 -3.12 -2.62
N PHE A 84 -7.09 -2.40 -3.70
CA PHE A 84 -6.79 -0.97 -3.59
C PHE A 84 -8.01 -0.16 -3.16
N ASN A 85 -9.19 -0.42 -3.71
CA ASN A 85 -10.41 0.27 -3.31
C ASN A 85 -10.75 0.02 -1.83
N ILE A 86 -10.55 -1.21 -1.33
CA ILE A 86 -10.72 -1.55 0.09
C ILE A 86 -9.76 -0.72 0.95
N ALA A 87 -8.47 -0.71 0.62
CA ALA A 87 -7.47 0.04 1.38
C ALA A 87 -7.76 1.55 1.37
N GLU A 88 -8.14 2.13 0.22
CA GLU A 88 -8.51 3.54 0.12
C GLU A 88 -9.71 3.91 0.99
N ASN A 89 -10.74 3.07 1.02
CA ASN A 89 -11.91 3.29 1.86
C ASN A 89 -11.52 3.30 3.35
N LEU A 90 -10.68 2.34 3.77
CA LEU A 90 -10.20 2.31 5.16
C LEU A 90 -9.34 3.52 5.51
N ILE A 91 -8.49 4.01 4.59
CA ILE A 91 -7.75 5.27 4.79
C ILE A 91 -8.72 6.46 4.91
N ASN A 92 -9.78 6.51 4.11
CA ASN A 92 -10.80 7.55 4.16
C ASN A 92 -11.58 7.57 5.48
N ASP A 93 -11.74 6.41 6.13
CA ASP A 93 -12.43 6.27 7.41
C ASP A 93 -11.58 6.65 8.64
N LEU A 94 -10.27 6.83 8.46
CA LEU A 94 -9.37 7.33 9.51
C LEU A 94 -9.56 8.84 9.75
N ASN A 95 -9.18 9.28 10.93
CA ASN A 95 -9.05 10.70 11.27
C ASN A 95 -8.02 11.39 10.35
N GLU A 96 -8.24 12.68 10.06
CA GLU A 96 -7.25 13.53 9.36
C GLU A 96 -5.86 13.50 9.99
N ASN A 97 -5.84 13.36 11.33
CA ASN A 97 -4.65 13.23 12.15
C ASN A 97 -4.43 11.77 12.63
N PHE A 98 -3.46 11.08 12.04
CA PHE A 98 -3.10 9.72 12.42
C PHE A 98 -2.48 9.64 13.82
N TYR A 99 -1.83 10.70 14.33
CA TYR A 99 -1.35 10.73 15.72
C TYR A 99 -2.53 10.56 16.67
N ASN A 100 -3.58 11.37 16.48
CA ASN A 100 -4.80 11.28 17.29
C ASN A 100 -5.49 9.93 17.08
N GLN A 101 -5.62 9.48 15.83
CA GLN A 101 -6.22 8.17 15.50
C GLN A 101 -5.56 7.03 16.28
N ILE A 102 -4.22 6.96 16.32
CA ILE A 102 -3.47 5.91 17.02
C ILE A 102 -3.71 5.98 18.53
N LEU A 103 -3.79 7.18 19.11
CA LEU A 103 -4.05 7.34 20.55
C LEU A 103 -5.48 6.99 20.95
N THR A 104 -6.46 7.25 20.08
CA THR A 104 -7.88 7.04 20.39
C THR A 104 -8.39 5.67 19.97
N ASP A 105 -7.95 5.18 18.81
CA ASP A 105 -8.44 3.95 18.18
C ASP A 105 -7.41 3.43 17.16
N ASN A 106 -6.33 2.83 17.66
CA ASN A 106 -5.28 2.24 16.83
C ASN A 106 -5.76 1.03 16.01
N ILE A 107 -6.89 0.40 16.40
CA ILE A 107 -7.40 -0.80 15.73
C ILE A 107 -7.69 -0.48 14.26
N LYS A 108 -8.32 0.66 13.97
CA LYS A 108 -8.58 1.09 12.58
C LYS A 108 -7.32 1.29 11.76
N VAL A 109 -6.22 1.73 12.38
CA VAL A 109 -4.93 1.91 11.68
C VAL A 109 -4.31 0.54 11.37
N LEU A 110 -4.45 -0.42 12.28
CA LEU A 110 -4.02 -1.81 12.06
C LEU A 110 -4.85 -2.50 10.97
N GLU A 111 -6.18 -2.32 10.97
CA GLU A 111 -7.06 -2.82 9.90
C GLU A 111 -6.69 -2.22 8.54
N THR A 112 -6.42 -0.92 8.51
CA THR A 112 -5.93 -0.23 7.30
C THR A 112 -4.60 -0.80 6.84
N TYR A 113 -3.65 -1.02 7.76
CA TYR A 113 -2.37 -1.64 7.47
C TYR A 113 -2.53 -3.06 6.90
N ASP A 114 -3.43 -3.87 7.45
CA ASP A 114 -3.68 -5.24 7.01
C ASP A 114 -4.27 -5.28 5.59
N ALA A 115 -5.20 -4.37 5.27
CA ALA A 115 -5.71 -4.23 3.91
C ALA A 115 -4.62 -3.81 2.92
N ILE A 116 -3.72 -2.90 3.30
CA ILE A 116 -2.57 -2.53 2.46
C ILE A 116 -1.60 -3.72 2.35
N GLN A 117 -1.43 -4.53 3.39
CA GLN A 117 -0.61 -5.76 3.38
C GLN A 117 -1.16 -6.79 2.39
N GLN A 118 -2.47 -7.00 2.29
CA GLN A 118 -3.05 -7.88 1.27
C GLN A 118 -2.67 -7.42 -0.14
N GLY A 119 -2.72 -6.11 -0.40
CA GLY A 119 -2.23 -5.56 -1.67
C GLY A 119 -0.74 -5.82 -1.91
N THR A 120 0.08 -5.86 -0.85
CA THR A 120 1.52 -6.19 -0.98
C THR A 120 1.72 -7.62 -1.45
N ILE A 121 0.88 -8.56 -0.97
CA ILE A 121 0.93 -9.97 -1.36
C ILE A 121 0.60 -10.12 -2.85
N LEU A 122 -0.54 -9.56 -3.29
CA LEU A 122 -0.96 -9.58 -4.69
C LEU A 122 0.12 -9.00 -5.62
N LEU A 123 0.73 -7.87 -5.23
CA LEU A 123 1.77 -7.21 -6.03
C LEU A 123 3.10 -7.97 -6.06
N LYS A 124 3.47 -8.70 -5.00
CA LYS A 124 4.79 -9.34 -4.90
C LYS A 124 4.81 -10.78 -5.34
N THR A 125 3.76 -11.53 -5.03
CA THR A 125 3.70 -12.95 -5.31
C THR A 125 3.07 -13.13 -6.69
N ASP A 126 1.83 -12.69 -6.83
CA ASP A 126 1.00 -13.07 -7.97
C ASP A 126 1.36 -12.24 -9.20
N MET A 127 1.49 -10.91 -9.03
CA MET A 127 1.84 -10.02 -10.15
C MET A 127 3.24 -10.29 -10.70
N LEU A 128 4.25 -10.47 -9.85
CA LEU A 128 5.60 -10.77 -10.34
C LEU A 128 5.66 -12.12 -11.05
N SER A 129 4.92 -13.12 -10.56
CA SER A 129 4.77 -14.42 -11.22
C SER A 129 4.18 -14.27 -12.63
N VAL A 130 3.06 -13.55 -12.77
CA VAL A 130 2.42 -13.27 -14.07
C VAL A 130 3.34 -12.52 -15.02
N LEU A 131 4.10 -11.55 -14.52
CA LEU A 131 5.03 -10.76 -15.33
C LEU A 131 6.34 -11.49 -15.63
N GLN A 132 6.54 -12.71 -15.11
CA GLN A 132 7.78 -13.48 -15.20
C GLN A 132 9.01 -12.71 -14.70
N ILE A 133 8.80 -11.85 -13.71
CA ILE A 133 9.86 -11.08 -13.06
C ILE A 133 10.34 -11.87 -11.84
N PRO A 134 11.62 -12.25 -11.74
CA PRO A 134 12.12 -12.95 -10.57
C PRO A 134 11.91 -12.11 -9.31
N THR A 135 11.44 -12.75 -8.23
CA THR A 135 11.23 -12.12 -6.93
C THR A 135 12.54 -11.76 -6.23
N ASP A 136 13.60 -12.48 -6.57
CA ASP A 136 14.94 -12.26 -6.06
C ASP A 136 15.58 -11.13 -6.87
N TYR A 137 15.71 -9.97 -6.22
CA TYR A 137 16.82 -9.08 -6.51
C TYR A 137 18.09 -9.91 -6.33
N VAL A 138 18.74 -10.30 -7.43
CA VAL A 138 20.17 -10.60 -7.38
C VAL A 138 20.82 -9.35 -6.78
N ASP A 139 21.63 -9.56 -5.75
CA ASP A 139 22.23 -8.58 -4.86
C ASP A 139 22.29 -7.13 -5.38
N ALA A 140 21.79 -6.22 -4.55
CA ALA A 140 22.10 -4.80 -4.65
C ALA A 140 23.52 -4.52 -4.11
N ASP A 141 24.52 -5.30 -4.53
CA ASP A 141 25.94 -4.93 -4.41
C ASP A 141 26.38 -4.31 -5.73
N GLY A 142 25.88 -3.09 -5.96
CA GLY A 142 26.14 -2.30 -7.16
C GLY A 142 27.53 -2.49 -7.77
N ASP A 143 27.55 -3.17 -8.92
CA ASP A 143 28.31 -2.73 -10.09
C ASP A 143 27.65 -1.45 -10.63
#